data_AF-A0A1E7IFF6-F1
#
_entry.id   AF-A0A1E7IFF6-F1
#
_cell.length_a   1.000
_cell.length_b   1.000
_cell.length_c   1.000
_cell.angle_alpha   90.00
_cell.angle_beta   90.00
_cell.angle_gamma   90.00
#
_symmetry.space_group_name_H-M   'P 1'
#
loop_
_entity.id
_entity.type
_entity.pdbx_description
1 polymer ?
#
loop_
_entity_poly.entity_id
_entity_poly.type
_entity_poly.pdbx_seq_one_letter_code
_entity_poly.pdbx_strand_id
1 'polypeptide(L)'
;MAFGGRVLDDSLPKYINSAESALYHKSRILYGLFQAKDDMRRQSKVVVVEGYFDHLALVQAGIENVVATCGTALTTDHGRVLKRYVEQVVLLFDQDKAGQKACFRAMPILLQAGLQVLTLELPDGDDPDTCVNREGADQFNQRLEQARSAVDYYMEVKLSEAGDNAEARAKAVNEILVMIRHVPGEIEQDVHLPSLARASGVQTELLRRQLERTVIPQEPVRKAAPAQVVPPPQQEQPPAHGDEDYSGQYGQSEQPPHSAGNAYDEAPQRRRAAVSVTDNKTQKWLLSLMMVDETVSHTVIEKGLETLFDDPCCRYLADLIGQAWQQTKQPGEWLLDQCEQPEHQALLTQILIQGKELPNENIEEIFGDCQLAVAKGQLKQRRAELHALMREAELSGDSDRQTVCLQELTQINRQLKSRIV
;
A
#
# COMPACT_ATOMS: atom_id res chain seq x y z
N MET A 1 -6.61 9.88 -18.98
CA MET A 1 -7.62 9.71 -17.91
C MET A 1 -7.49 8.30 -17.34
N ALA A 2 -7.73 8.13 -16.05
CA ALA A 2 -7.55 6.87 -15.32
C ALA A 2 -8.55 6.77 -14.18
N PHE A 3 -8.70 5.57 -13.63
CA PHE A 3 -9.63 5.26 -12.55
C PHE A 3 -8.91 4.53 -11.41
N GLY A 4 -9.37 4.79 -10.18
CA GLY A 4 -9.13 3.96 -9.01
C GLY A 4 -10.40 3.18 -8.69
N GLY A 5 -10.27 1.88 -8.44
CA GLY A 5 -11.36 1.00 -8.04
C GLY A 5 -11.12 0.47 -6.64
N ARG A 6 -12.17 0.42 -5.83
CA ARG A 6 -12.19 -0.30 -4.55
C ARG A 6 -13.19 -1.45 -4.67
N VAL A 7 -12.75 -2.63 -4.27
CA VAL A 7 -13.62 -3.81 -4.17
C VAL A 7 -14.68 -3.58 -3.08
N LEU A 8 -15.91 -4.05 -3.33
CA LEU A 8 -17.01 -3.95 -2.35
C LEU A 8 -17.16 -5.23 -1.51
N ASP A 9 -16.53 -6.30 -1.97
CA ASP A 9 -16.41 -7.58 -1.28
C ASP A 9 -15.00 -7.72 -0.68
N ASP A 10 -14.67 -8.93 -0.23
CA ASP A 10 -13.37 -9.24 0.39
C ASP A 10 -12.29 -9.62 -0.66
N SER A 11 -12.51 -9.35 -1.95
CA SER A 11 -11.53 -9.65 -2.99
C SER A 11 -10.26 -8.80 -2.86
N LEU A 12 -9.14 -9.29 -3.39
CA LEU A 12 -7.86 -8.58 -3.39
C LEU A 12 -7.37 -8.33 -4.82
N PRO A 13 -6.69 -7.18 -5.07
CA PRO A 13 -6.32 -6.16 -4.11
C PRO A 13 -7.50 -5.26 -3.71
N LYS A 14 -7.51 -4.79 -2.45
CA LYS A 14 -8.55 -3.88 -1.93
C LYS A 14 -8.72 -2.62 -2.79
N TYR A 15 -7.62 -2.15 -3.38
CA TYR A 15 -7.58 -1.02 -4.30
C TYR A 15 -6.81 -1.39 -5.56
N ILE A 16 -7.38 -1.04 -6.71
CA ILE A 16 -6.71 -1.15 -8.01
C ILE A 16 -6.68 0.21 -8.69
N ASN A 17 -5.55 0.54 -9.30
CA ASN A 17 -5.39 1.74 -10.10
C ASN A 17 -5.21 1.32 -11.56
N SER A 18 -5.77 2.09 -12.50
CA SER A 18 -5.45 1.92 -13.92
C SER A 18 -3.93 1.81 -14.12
N ALA A 19 -3.52 0.98 -15.08
CA ALA A 19 -2.13 0.88 -15.48
C ALA A 19 -1.61 2.21 -16.05
N GLU A 20 -0.28 2.37 -16.07
CA GLU A 20 0.36 3.45 -16.81
C GLU A 20 -0.10 3.45 -18.27
N SER A 21 -0.30 4.63 -18.85
CA SER A 21 -0.63 4.77 -20.27
C SER A 21 -0.02 6.06 -20.82
N ALA A 22 -0.06 6.24 -22.14
CA ALA A 22 0.37 7.48 -22.78
C ALA A 22 -0.37 8.74 -22.24
N LEU A 23 -1.55 8.56 -21.65
CA LEU A 23 -2.39 9.64 -21.10
C LEU A 23 -2.46 9.63 -19.56
N TYR A 24 -1.74 8.73 -18.89
CA TYR A 24 -1.77 8.59 -17.44
C TYR A 24 -0.43 8.13 -16.89
N HIS A 25 0.21 9.05 -16.15
CA HIS A 25 1.45 8.78 -15.44
C HIS A 25 1.25 9.02 -13.95
N LYS A 26 1.23 7.95 -13.16
CA LYS A 26 1.04 7.99 -11.68
C LYS A 26 2.13 8.81 -11.01
N SER A 27 3.31 8.90 -11.62
CA SER A 27 4.44 9.68 -11.13
C SER A 27 4.27 11.20 -11.30
N ARG A 28 3.22 11.67 -11.98
CA ARG A 28 2.99 13.09 -12.29
C ARG A 28 1.60 13.59 -11.92
N ILE A 29 0.74 12.71 -11.41
CA ILE A 29 -0.67 12.98 -11.17
C ILE A 29 -0.97 12.74 -9.70
N LEU A 30 -1.58 13.75 -9.08
CA LEU A 30 -2.15 13.66 -7.76
C LEU A 30 -3.67 13.64 -7.90
N TYR A 31 -4.31 12.67 -7.26
CA TYR A 31 -5.75 12.61 -7.17
C TYR A 31 -6.27 13.83 -6.41
N GLY A 32 -7.41 14.39 -6.84
CA GLY A 32 -7.98 15.60 -6.24
C GLY A 32 -7.40 16.92 -6.72
N LEU A 33 -6.25 16.93 -7.40
CA LEU A 33 -5.57 18.17 -7.79
C LEU A 33 -6.45 19.11 -8.63
N PHE A 34 -7.26 18.57 -9.55
CA PHE A 34 -8.12 19.41 -10.39
C PHE A 34 -9.17 20.16 -9.57
N GLN A 35 -9.73 19.50 -8.56
CA GLN A 35 -10.72 20.03 -7.65
C GLN A 35 -10.08 21.01 -6.66
N ALA A 36 -8.96 20.62 -6.05
CA ALA A 36 -8.31 21.35 -4.96
C ALA A 36 -7.50 22.59 -5.39
N LYS A 37 -7.12 22.70 -6.67
CA LYS A 37 -6.14 23.71 -7.15
C LYS A 37 -6.48 25.16 -6.79
N ASP A 38 -7.75 25.52 -6.71
CA ASP A 38 -8.18 26.90 -6.46
C ASP A 38 -8.11 27.22 -4.95
N ASP A 39 -8.50 26.27 -4.10
CA ASP A 39 -8.36 26.37 -2.64
C ASP A 39 -6.89 26.29 -2.22
N MET A 40 -6.10 25.43 -2.87
CA MET A 40 -4.65 25.36 -2.71
C MET A 40 -4.01 26.73 -2.93
N ARG A 41 -4.33 27.41 -4.03
CA ARG A 41 -3.79 28.76 -4.32
C ARG A 41 -4.28 29.80 -3.31
N ARG A 42 -5.57 29.77 -2.95
CA ARG A 42 -6.15 30.72 -1.99
C ARG A 42 -5.48 30.61 -0.62
N GLN A 43 -5.19 29.40 -0.17
CA GLN A 43 -4.58 29.13 1.13
C GLN A 43 -3.04 29.10 1.09
N SER A 44 -2.44 29.08 -0.10
CA SER A 44 -1.01 28.82 -0.32
C SER A 44 -0.51 27.53 0.37
N LYS A 45 -1.41 26.56 0.57
CA LYS A 45 -1.19 25.36 1.38
C LYS A 45 -1.97 24.18 0.79
N VAL A 46 -1.37 22.99 0.82
CA VAL A 46 -2.01 21.73 0.43
C VAL A 46 -1.80 20.66 1.51
N VAL A 47 -2.82 19.83 1.73
CA VAL A 47 -2.71 18.61 2.53
C VAL A 47 -2.51 17.43 1.59
N VAL A 48 -1.47 16.63 1.80
CA VAL A 48 -1.19 15.44 0.99
C VAL A 48 -1.43 14.19 1.85
N VAL A 49 -2.34 13.34 1.39
CA VAL A 49 -2.70 12.06 2.00
C VAL A 49 -2.29 10.87 1.12
N GLU A 50 -2.28 9.66 1.67
CA GLU A 50 -1.87 8.46 0.93
C GLU A 50 -3.01 7.91 0.05
N GLY A 51 -4.24 7.86 0.58
CA GLY A 51 -5.36 7.17 -0.04
C GLY A 51 -6.47 8.06 -0.60
N TYR A 52 -7.26 7.50 -1.51
CA TYR A 52 -8.45 8.18 -2.05
C TYR A 52 -9.53 8.41 -1.01
N PHE A 53 -9.68 7.49 -0.05
CA PHE A 53 -10.70 7.58 0.99
C PHE A 53 -10.36 8.66 2.02
N ASP A 54 -9.10 8.78 2.41
CA ASP A 54 -8.62 9.90 3.22
C ASP A 54 -8.94 11.24 2.56
N HIS A 55 -8.65 11.35 1.26
CA HIS A 55 -8.97 12.55 0.49
C HIS A 55 -10.48 12.81 0.48
N LEU A 56 -11.29 11.80 0.15
CA LEU A 56 -12.74 11.94 0.08
C LEU A 56 -13.35 12.32 1.43
N ALA A 57 -12.89 11.71 2.52
CA ALA A 57 -13.35 12.01 3.88
C ALA A 57 -13.05 13.46 4.26
N LEU A 58 -11.82 13.92 4.01
CA LEU A 58 -11.43 15.30 4.27
C LEU A 58 -12.23 16.31 3.43
N VAL A 59 -12.41 16.04 2.14
CA VAL A 59 -13.23 16.88 1.26
C VAL A 59 -14.70 16.87 1.67
N GLN A 60 -15.24 15.72 2.05
CA GLN A 60 -16.62 15.60 2.55
C GLN A 60 -16.81 16.40 3.85
N ALA A 61 -15.78 16.48 4.68
CA ALA A 61 -15.77 17.32 5.86
C ALA A 61 -15.50 18.81 5.56
N GLY A 62 -15.32 19.21 4.30
CA GLY A 62 -15.11 20.62 3.92
C GLY A 62 -13.65 21.08 3.91
N ILE A 63 -12.68 20.17 3.98
CA ILE A 63 -11.26 20.46 3.76
C ILE A 63 -10.96 20.27 2.28
N GLU A 64 -10.95 21.37 1.51
CA GLU A 64 -10.96 21.30 0.04
C GLU A 64 -9.56 21.35 -0.61
N ASN A 65 -8.53 21.80 0.12
CA ASN A 65 -7.14 21.86 -0.37
C ASN A 65 -6.36 20.56 -0.15
N VAL A 66 -6.97 19.42 -0.48
CA VAL A 66 -6.43 18.07 -0.24
C VAL A 66 -6.10 17.39 -1.55
N VAL A 67 -5.00 16.65 -1.60
CA VAL A 67 -4.64 15.78 -2.72
C VAL A 67 -4.12 14.44 -2.22
N ALA A 68 -4.26 13.38 -3.03
CA ALA A 68 -3.76 12.05 -2.69
C ALA A 68 -2.78 11.49 -3.72
N THR A 69 -1.88 10.64 -3.26
CA THR A 69 -1.03 9.84 -4.17
C THR A 69 -1.83 8.69 -4.80
N CYS A 70 -1.53 8.33 -6.04
CA CYS A 70 -2.23 7.24 -6.74
C CYS A 70 -1.59 5.87 -6.49
N GLY A 71 -1.38 5.50 -5.23
CA GLY A 71 -0.73 4.24 -4.83
C GLY A 71 0.74 4.14 -5.23
N THR A 72 1.45 5.28 -5.19
CA THR A 72 2.89 5.38 -5.47
C THR A 72 3.51 6.33 -4.45
N ALA A 73 4.81 6.15 -4.18
CA ALA A 73 5.56 7.17 -3.47
C ALA A 73 5.51 8.51 -4.24
N LEU A 74 5.56 9.62 -3.50
CA LEU A 74 5.75 10.95 -4.07
C LEU A 74 7.01 10.98 -4.95
N THR A 75 7.01 11.83 -5.96
CA THR A 75 8.09 11.95 -6.94
C THR A 75 8.51 13.41 -7.08
N THR A 76 9.69 13.66 -7.66
CA THR A 76 10.12 15.03 -7.99
C THR A 76 9.13 15.76 -8.89
N ASP A 77 8.45 15.04 -9.80
CA ASP A 77 7.41 15.63 -10.64
C ASP A 77 6.19 16.04 -9.82
N HIS A 78 5.78 15.27 -8.80
CA HIS A 78 4.75 15.72 -7.85
C HIS A 78 5.17 16.99 -7.10
N GLY A 79 6.40 17.05 -6.59
CA GLY A 79 6.92 18.26 -5.93
C GLY A 79 6.87 19.48 -6.84
N ARG A 80 7.32 19.34 -8.11
CA ARG A 80 7.23 20.42 -9.13
C ARG A 80 5.78 20.81 -9.41
N VAL A 81 4.88 19.84 -9.48
CA VAL A 81 3.45 20.10 -9.70
C VAL A 81 2.91 20.97 -8.56
N LEU A 82 3.12 20.56 -7.31
CA LEU A 82 2.63 21.25 -6.11
C LEU A 82 3.19 22.66 -5.98
N LYS A 83 4.49 22.85 -6.23
CA LYS A 83 5.16 24.16 -6.15
C LYS A 83 4.56 25.23 -7.07
N ARG A 84 3.85 24.84 -8.13
CA ARG A 84 3.13 25.78 -9.00
C ARG A 84 1.88 26.38 -8.36
N TYR A 85 1.39 25.80 -7.26
CA TYR A 85 0.13 26.18 -6.63
C TYR A 85 0.31 26.67 -5.20
N VAL A 86 1.30 26.16 -4.46
CA VAL A 86 1.44 26.38 -3.03
C VAL A 86 2.89 26.58 -2.61
N GLU A 87 3.06 27.23 -1.46
CA GLU A 87 4.34 27.33 -0.76
C GLU A 87 4.47 26.29 0.35
N GLN A 88 3.34 25.84 0.92
CA GLN A 88 3.30 24.92 2.06
C GLN A 88 2.65 23.58 1.71
N VAL A 89 3.25 22.49 2.18
CA VAL A 89 2.70 21.13 2.10
C VAL A 89 2.60 20.54 3.50
N VAL A 90 1.41 20.09 3.90
CA VAL A 90 1.20 19.27 5.09
C VAL A 90 1.14 17.80 4.66
N LEU A 91 2.12 17.01 5.07
CA LEU A 91 2.09 15.56 4.94
C LEU A 91 1.21 14.98 6.06
N LEU A 92 0.12 14.34 5.65
CA LEU A 92 -0.86 13.74 6.55
C LEU A 92 -1.03 12.26 6.18
N PHE A 93 -0.10 11.46 6.70
CA PHE A 93 -0.03 10.01 6.44
C PHE A 93 -0.42 9.22 7.69
N ASP A 94 -0.61 7.92 7.53
CA ASP A 94 -1.00 7.00 8.61
C ASP A 94 0.01 7.05 9.77
N GLN A 95 -0.50 7.00 11.00
CA GLN A 95 0.31 7.03 12.23
C GLN A 95 0.94 5.66 12.56
N ASP A 96 1.49 5.01 11.54
CA ASP A 96 2.22 3.75 11.67
C ASP A 96 3.66 3.87 11.12
N LYS A 97 4.43 2.78 11.26
CA LYS A 97 5.83 2.76 10.78
C LYS A 97 5.95 2.87 9.26
N ALA A 98 4.92 2.49 8.50
CA ALA A 98 4.93 2.59 7.04
C ALA A 98 4.66 4.03 6.60
N GLY A 99 3.66 4.69 7.19
CA GLY A 99 3.32 6.09 6.96
C GLY A 99 4.43 7.03 7.40
N GLN A 100 5.05 6.80 8.57
CA GLN A 100 6.24 7.57 8.98
C GLN A 100 7.38 7.44 7.96
N LYS A 101 7.67 6.23 7.48
CA LYS A 101 8.69 6.02 6.43
C LYS A 101 8.29 6.68 5.11
N ALA A 102 7.01 6.68 4.75
CA ALA A 102 6.52 7.37 3.58
C ALA A 102 6.71 8.89 3.70
N CYS A 103 6.43 9.46 4.87
CA CYS A 103 6.64 10.88 5.17
C CYS A 103 8.12 11.23 4.99
N PHE A 104 9.03 10.47 5.61
CA PHE A 104 10.47 10.72 5.49
C PHE A 104 11.01 10.56 4.07
N ARG A 105 10.43 9.68 3.25
CA ARG A 105 10.77 9.58 1.82
C ARG A 105 10.24 10.74 1.00
N ALA A 106 9.09 11.31 1.38
CA ALA A 106 8.50 12.45 0.70
C ALA A 106 9.24 13.77 0.99
N MET A 107 9.82 13.91 2.18
CA MET A 107 10.47 15.15 2.62
C MET A 107 11.56 15.66 1.65
N PRO A 108 12.59 14.87 1.26
CA PRO A 108 13.63 15.35 0.35
C PRO A 108 13.08 15.87 -0.98
N ILE A 109 12.05 15.20 -1.51
CA ILE A 109 11.42 15.51 -2.79
C ILE A 109 10.75 16.87 -2.74
N LEU A 110 10.02 17.15 -1.66
CA LEU A 110 9.28 18.39 -1.50
C LEU A 110 10.19 19.55 -1.10
N LEU A 111 11.15 19.31 -0.20
CA LEU A 111 12.16 20.30 0.19
C LEU A 111 12.98 20.76 -1.03
N GLN A 112 13.45 19.82 -1.85
CA GLN A 112 14.18 20.15 -3.09
C GLN A 112 13.32 20.88 -4.13
N ALA A 113 12.00 20.69 -4.10
CA ALA A 113 11.07 21.46 -4.93
C ALA A 113 10.87 22.90 -4.42
N GLY A 114 11.50 23.27 -3.28
CA GLY A 114 11.38 24.59 -2.68
C GLY A 114 10.10 24.77 -1.88
N LEU A 115 9.50 23.69 -1.38
CA LEU A 115 8.27 23.72 -0.59
C LEU A 115 8.62 23.69 0.90
N GLN A 116 7.87 24.45 1.70
CA GLN A 116 7.88 24.28 3.15
C GLN A 116 7.09 23.01 3.50
N VAL A 117 7.77 22.05 4.11
CA VAL A 117 7.18 20.75 4.44
C VAL A 117 6.83 20.69 5.92
N LEU A 118 5.54 20.49 6.18
CA LEU A 118 4.95 20.31 7.49
C LEU A 118 4.44 18.87 7.61
N THR A 119 4.27 18.41 8.84
CA THR A 119 3.64 17.13 9.16
C THR A 119 2.65 17.34 10.28
N LEU A 120 1.56 16.58 10.25
CA LEU A 120 0.56 16.58 11.31
C LEU A 120 0.47 15.19 11.93
N GLU A 121 0.57 15.14 13.25
CA GLU A 121 0.31 13.93 14.02
C GLU A 121 -1.17 13.89 14.40
N LEU A 122 -1.77 12.73 14.16
CA LEU A 122 -3.12 12.42 14.57
C LEU A 122 -3.10 11.69 15.93
N PRO A 123 -4.23 11.71 16.68
CA PRO A 123 -4.35 10.92 17.89
C PRO A 123 -4.11 9.42 17.63
N ASP A 124 -3.58 8.72 18.65
CA ASP A 124 -3.22 7.30 18.54
C ASP A 124 -4.38 6.45 18.03
N GLY A 125 -4.10 5.68 16.97
CA GLY A 125 -5.07 4.77 16.35
C GLY A 125 -5.99 5.40 15.33
N ASP A 126 -5.87 6.71 15.05
CA ASP A 126 -6.60 7.36 13.96
C ASP A 126 -5.80 7.44 12.66
N ASP A 127 -6.53 7.34 11.56
CA ASP A 127 -6.12 7.77 10.22
C ASP A 127 -6.84 9.10 9.88
N PRO A 128 -6.53 9.74 8.73
CA PRO A 128 -7.17 11.00 8.36
C PRO A 128 -8.71 10.89 8.25
N ASP A 129 -9.22 9.75 7.77
CA ASP A 129 -10.65 9.46 7.61
C ASP A 129 -11.35 9.35 8.99
N THR A 130 -10.84 8.52 9.90
CA THR A 130 -11.43 8.36 11.24
C THR A 130 -11.31 9.64 12.06
N CYS A 131 -10.18 10.35 11.96
CA CYS A 131 -9.96 11.58 12.71
C CYS A 131 -10.94 12.68 12.29
N VAL A 132 -11.06 12.96 10.98
CA VAL A 132 -11.93 14.05 10.51
C VAL A 132 -13.41 13.73 10.74
N ASN A 133 -13.83 12.47 10.60
CA ASN A 133 -15.20 12.07 10.89
C ASN A 133 -15.55 12.22 12.37
N ARG A 134 -14.58 12.00 13.27
CA ARG A 134 -14.79 12.15 14.72
C ARG A 134 -14.81 13.61 15.15
N GLU A 135 -13.90 14.43 14.64
CA GLU A 135 -13.66 15.81 15.11
C GLU A 135 -14.49 16.85 14.35
N GLY A 136 -14.85 16.57 13.10
CA GLY A 136 -15.51 17.52 12.21
C GLY A 136 -14.57 18.59 11.67
N ALA A 137 -15.08 19.39 10.73
CA ALA A 137 -14.33 20.36 9.94
C ALA A 137 -13.55 21.38 10.78
N ASP A 138 -14.24 22.02 11.73
CA ASP A 138 -13.69 23.15 12.48
C ASP A 138 -12.53 22.72 13.38
N GLN A 139 -12.71 21.61 14.10
CA GLN A 139 -11.67 21.07 14.97
C GLN A 139 -10.49 20.51 14.15
N PHE A 140 -10.77 19.87 13.01
CA PHE A 140 -9.72 19.39 12.12
C PHE A 140 -8.90 20.53 11.50
N ASN A 141 -9.54 21.65 11.15
CA ASN A 141 -8.85 22.86 10.70
C ASN A 141 -7.93 23.44 11.78
N GLN A 142 -8.40 23.52 13.03
CA GLN A 142 -7.56 23.94 14.16
C GLN A 142 -6.37 22.99 14.35
N ARG A 143 -6.57 21.69 14.14
CA ARG A 143 -5.49 20.71 14.17
C ARG A 143 -4.49 20.92 13.04
N LEU A 144 -4.93 21.23 11.83
CA LEU A 144 -4.04 21.56 10.70
C LEU A 144 -3.19 22.81 10.95
N GLU A 145 -3.64 23.75 11.78
CA GLU A 145 -2.82 24.90 12.22
C GLU A 145 -1.70 24.50 13.18
N GLN A 146 -1.81 23.35 13.84
CA GLN A 146 -0.78 22.79 14.71
C GLN A 146 0.25 21.94 13.95
N ALA A 147 0.13 21.83 12.63
CA ALA A 147 1.10 21.11 11.81
C ALA A 147 2.51 21.69 12.01
N ARG A 148 3.48 20.83 12.30
CA ARG A 148 4.84 21.21 12.66
C ARG A 148 5.82 20.95 11.53
N SER A 149 6.99 21.59 11.60
CA SER A 149 8.10 21.36 10.66
C SER A 149 8.41 19.87 10.54
N ALA A 150 8.35 19.33 9.32
CA ALA A 150 8.66 17.93 9.08
C ALA A 150 10.15 17.63 9.35
N VAL A 151 11.02 18.63 9.14
CA VAL A 151 12.46 18.51 9.46
C VAL A 151 12.65 18.34 10.97
N ASP A 152 11.97 19.15 11.78
CA ASP A 152 12.08 19.05 13.24
C ASP A 152 11.51 17.72 13.76
N TYR A 153 10.39 17.27 13.20
CA TYR A 153 9.84 15.94 13.48
C TYR A 153 10.85 14.82 13.14
N TYR A 154 11.51 14.90 11.99
CA TYR A 154 12.55 13.95 11.60
C TYR A 154 13.73 13.94 12.58
N MET A 155 14.15 15.12 13.07
CA MET A 155 15.22 15.19 14.08
C MET A 155 14.81 14.47 15.37
N GLU A 156 13.59 14.74 15.85
CA GLU A 156 13.06 14.16 17.08
C GLU A 156 13.04 12.63 16.99
N VAL A 157 12.45 12.09 15.92
CA VAL A 157 12.35 10.64 15.71
C VAL A 157 13.74 10.01 15.65
N LYS A 158 14.65 10.56 14.85
CA LYS A 158 15.99 9.97 14.66
C LYS A 158 16.85 10.00 15.92
N LEU A 159 16.79 11.09 16.68
CA LEU A 159 17.51 11.18 17.95
C LEU A 159 16.88 10.30 19.03
N SER A 160 15.55 10.16 19.04
CA SER A 160 14.85 9.24 19.94
C SER A 160 15.19 7.78 19.64
N GLU A 161 15.25 7.38 18.36
CA GLU A 161 15.63 6.02 17.95
C GLU A 161 17.08 5.67 18.34
N ALA A 162 17.98 6.66 18.32
CA ALA A 162 19.37 6.47 18.72
C ALA A 162 19.56 6.33 20.24
N GLY A 163 18.70 6.96 21.04
CA GLY A 163 18.81 7.01 22.49
C GLY A 163 20.15 7.60 22.96
N ASP A 164 20.72 7.00 24.03
CA ASP A 164 21.97 7.45 24.65
C ASP A 164 23.24 6.84 24.02
N ASN A 165 23.09 5.99 23.00
CA ASN A 165 24.24 5.39 22.34
C ASN A 165 24.96 6.45 21.49
N ALA A 166 26.21 6.77 21.85
CA ALA A 166 26.99 7.81 21.19
C ALA A 166 27.18 7.58 19.68
N GLU A 167 27.38 6.33 19.27
CA GLU A 167 27.65 5.95 17.88
C GLU A 167 26.37 5.99 17.03
N ALA A 168 25.26 5.50 17.59
CA ALA A 168 23.93 5.64 16.99
C ALA A 168 23.51 7.12 16.90
N ARG A 169 23.83 7.92 17.91
CA ARG A 169 23.54 9.36 17.94
C ARG A 169 24.36 10.11 16.89
N ALA A 170 25.64 9.80 16.76
CA ALA A 170 26.48 10.36 15.69
C ALA A 170 25.96 9.99 14.30
N LYS A 171 25.48 8.75 14.11
CA LYS A 171 24.83 8.32 12.87
C LYS A 171 23.54 9.11 12.59
N ALA A 172 22.67 9.25 13.59
CA ALA A 172 21.42 10.01 13.48
C ALA A 172 21.69 11.49 13.13
N VAL A 173 22.69 12.12 13.75
CA VAL A 173 23.09 13.49 13.42
C VAL A 173 23.52 13.61 11.95
N ASN A 174 24.30 12.67 11.42
CA ASN A 174 24.69 12.68 10.00
C ASN A 174 23.47 12.48 9.07
N GLU A 175 22.54 11.58 9.42
CA GLU A 175 21.29 11.41 8.66
C GLU A 175 20.44 12.69 8.66
N ILE A 176 20.39 13.42 9.77
CA ILE A 176 19.68 14.71 9.87
C ILE A 176 20.39 15.80 9.05
N LEU A 177 21.72 15.87 9.08
CA LEU A 177 22.46 16.84 8.25
C LEU A 177 22.21 16.61 6.75
N VAL A 178 22.11 15.34 6.31
CA VAL A 178 21.69 15.02 4.94
C VAL A 178 20.28 15.54 4.66
N MET A 179 19.32 15.35 5.59
CA MET A 179 17.97 15.88 5.45
C MET A 179 17.95 17.41 5.36
N ILE A 180 18.67 18.11 6.24
CA ILE A 180 18.80 19.57 6.23
C ILE A 180 19.37 20.04 4.89
N ARG A 181 20.30 19.29 4.28
CA ARG A 181 20.88 19.67 2.98
C ARG A 181 19.86 19.71 1.83
N HIS A 182 18.70 19.05 1.97
CA HIS A 182 17.60 19.16 1.01
C HIS A 182 16.78 20.45 1.16
N VAL A 183 16.86 21.14 2.30
CA VAL A 183 16.16 22.42 2.55
C VAL A 183 16.69 23.47 1.58
N PRO A 184 15.83 24.25 0.90
CA PRO A 184 16.26 25.26 -0.06
C PRO A 184 16.92 26.44 0.67
N GLY A 185 18.15 26.79 0.27
CA GLY A 185 18.82 28.00 0.74
C GLY A 185 19.63 27.82 2.03
N GLU A 186 20.78 28.48 2.07
CA GLU A 186 21.77 28.33 3.15
C GLU A 186 21.29 28.92 4.47
N ILE A 187 20.48 29.98 4.42
CA ILE A 187 19.93 30.62 5.62
C ILE A 187 18.93 29.68 6.32
N GLU A 188 18.00 29.08 5.57
CA GLU A 188 17.03 28.14 6.14
C GLU A 188 17.75 26.91 6.71
N GLN A 189 18.73 26.37 5.99
CA GLN A 189 19.59 25.30 6.49
C GLN A 189 20.27 25.67 7.82
N ASP A 190 20.79 26.89 7.93
CA ASP A 190 21.47 27.35 9.13
C ASP A 190 20.54 27.48 10.34
N VAL A 191 19.30 27.90 10.13
CA VAL A 191 18.29 28.05 11.19
C VAL A 191 17.97 26.72 11.88
N HIS A 192 18.13 25.59 11.19
CA HIS A 192 17.95 24.26 11.77
C HIS A 192 19.12 23.82 12.68
N LEU A 193 20.33 24.35 12.48
CA LEU A 193 21.53 23.88 13.19
C LEU A 193 21.51 24.14 14.71
N PRO A 194 21.03 25.29 15.23
CA PRO A 194 20.88 25.49 16.66
C PRO A 194 19.92 24.48 17.33
N SER A 195 18.84 24.11 16.63
CA SER A 195 17.88 23.11 17.13
C SER A 195 18.55 21.73 17.21
N LEU A 196 19.23 21.31 16.14
CA LEU A 196 19.99 20.06 16.11
C LEU A 196 21.10 20.03 17.17
N ALA A 197 21.81 21.14 17.38
CA ALA A 197 22.86 21.23 18.39
C ALA A 197 22.30 20.99 19.80
N ARG A 198 21.18 21.64 20.13
CA ARG A 198 20.52 21.48 21.43
C ARG A 198 20.02 20.04 21.63
N ALA A 199 19.39 19.46 20.62
CA ALA A 199 18.82 18.13 20.70
C ALA A 199 19.89 17.03 20.72
N SER A 200 20.97 17.18 19.94
CA SER A 200 22.02 16.16 19.82
C SER A 200 23.14 16.29 20.87
N GLY A 201 23.35 17.48 21.43
CA GLY A 201 24.51 17.80 22.29
C GLY A 201 25.78 18.11 21.50
N VAL A 202 25.72 18.16 20.16
CA VAL A 202 26.86 18.48 19.30
C VAL A 202 26.99 20.00 19.13
N GLN A 203 28.21 20.52 19.12
CA GLN A 203 28.46 21.95 18.92
C GLN A 203 27.98 22.42 17.53
N THR A 204 27.25 23.54 17.49
CA THR A 204 26.71 24.11 16.24
C THR A 204 27.80 24.36 15.19
N GLU A 205 29.00 24.79 15.60
CA GLU A 205 30.11 25.04 14.69
C GLU A 205 30.68 23.75 14.05
N LEU A 206 30.60 22.62 14.77
CA LEU A 206 30.93 21.33 14.17
C LEU A 206 29.85 20.90 13.18
N LEU A 207 28.57 21.09 13.51
CA LEU A 207 27.46 20.80 12.62
C LEU A 207 27.53 21.63 11.33
N ARG A 208 27.85 22.93 11.43
CA ARG A 208 28.01 23.83 10.28
C ARG A 208 29.09 23.33 9.31
N ARG A 209 30.30 23.06 9.82
CA ARG A 209 31.40 22.50 9.02
C ARG A 209 31.07 21.14 8.43
N GLN A 210 30.31 20.32 9.14
CA GLN A 210 29.89 19.01 8.64
C GLN A 210 28.82 19.13 7.55
N LEU A 211 27.88 20.08 7.68
CA LEU A 211 26.88 20.37 6.66
C LEU A 211 27.52 20.79 5.33
N GLU A 212 28.54 21.65 5.37
CA GLU A 212 29.31 22.06 4.19
C GLU A 212 29.96 20.87 3.45
N ARG A 213 30.37 19.84 4.21
CA ARG A 213 30.97 18.61 3.67
C ARG A 213 29.95 17.55 3.29
N THR A 214 28.68 17.74 3.66
CA THR A 214 27.64 16.75 3.44
C THR A 214 27.25 16.73 1.98
N VAL A 215 27.48 15.58 1.34
CA VAL A 215 27.05 15.31 -0.03
C VAL A 215 25.71 14.60 0.03
N ILE A 216 24.71 15.12 -0.69
CA ILE A 216 23.43 14.42 -0.86
C ILE A 216 23.71 13.12 -1.64
N PRO A 217 23.42 11.94 -1.07
CA PRO A 217 23.53 10.69 -1.81
C PRO A 217 22.62 10.78 -3.04
N GLN A 218 23.17 10.63 -4.24
CA GLN A 218 22.33 10.51 -5.42
C GLN A 218 21.64 9.15 -5.36
N GLU A 219 20.32 9.13 -5.19
CA GLU A 219 19.57 7.90 -5.41
C GLU A 219 19.78 7.46 -6.85
N PRO A 220 20.05 6.16 -7.11
CA PRO A 220 20.02 5.65 -8.47
C PRO A 220 18.63 5.94 -9.02
N VAL A 221 18.56 6.80 -10.04
CA VAL A 221 17.32 7.06 -10.78
C VAL A 221 16.83 5.70 -11.24
N ARG A 222 15.82 5.15 -10.54
CA ARG A 222 15.06 4.03 -11.05
C ARG A 222 14.39 4.57 -12.31
N LYS A 223 15.01 4.34 -13.47
CA LYS A 223 14.31 4.43 -14.75
C LYS A 223 13.08 3.57 -14.55
N ALA A 224 11.90 4.19 -14.56
CA ALA A 224 10.67 3.44 -14.70
C ALA A 224 10.91 2.44 -15.84
N ALA A 225 10.70 1.15 -15.58
CA ALA A 225 10.82 0.15 -16.61
C ALA A 225 10.02 0.66 -17.83
N PRO A 226 10.58 0.64 -19.05
CA PRO A 226 9.84 1.08 -20.22
C PRO A 226 8.51 0.32 -20.21
N ALA A 227 7.41 1.08 -20.22
CA ALA A 227 6.08 0.51 -20.29
C ALA A 227 6.09 -0.47 -21.46
N GLN A 228 5.82 -1.75 -21.19
CA GLN A 228 5.49 -2.68 -22.26
C GLN A 228 4.27 -2.07 -22.94
N VAL A 229 4.47 -1.58 -24.17
CA VAL A 229 3.39 -1.14 -25.03
C VAL A 229 2.59 -2.39 -25.33
N VAL A 230 1.55 -2.65 -24.54
CA VAL A 230 0.55 -3.65 -24.89
C VAL A 230 -0.09 -3.12 -26.18
N PRO A 231 -0.05 -3.85 -27.31
CA PRO A 231 -0.75 -3.45 -28.51
C PRO A 231 -2.23 -3.25 -28.19
N PRO A 232 -2.92 -2.28 -28.79
CA PRO A 232 -4.36 -2.14 -28.58
C PRO A 232 -5.05 -3.47 -28.92
N PRO A 233 -6.05 -3.90 -28.14
CA PRO A 233 -6.83 -5.08 -28.49
C PRO A 233 -7.41 -4.88 -29.89
N GLN A 234 -7.25 -5.89 -30.74
CA GLN A 234 -7.84 -5.90 -32.07
C GLN A 234 -9.35 -5.69 -31.89
N GLN A 235 -9.87 -4.64 -32.53
CA GLN A 235 -11.30 -4.39 -32.58
C GLN A 235 -11.95 -5.57 -33.29
N GLU A 236 -12.62 -6.44 -32.54
CA GLU A 236 -13.62 -7.32 -33.12
C GLU A 236 -14.73 -6.42 -33.68
N GLN A 237 -14.85 -6.44 -35.00
CA GLN A 237 -15.94 -5.76 -35.70
C GLN A 237 -17.27 -6.36 -35.22
N PRO A 238 -18.23 -5.55 -34.74
CA PRO A 238 -19.57 -6.06 -34.52
C PRO A 238 -20.17 -6.52 -35.87
N PRO A 239 -20.98 -7.59 -35.88
CA PRO A 239 -21.58 -8.08 -37.11
C PRO A 239 -22.46 -7.01 -37.75
N ALA A 240 -22.37 -6.93 -39.08
CA ALA A 240 -23.13 -5.99 -39.90
C ALA A 240 -24.63 -6.22 -39.72
N HIS A 241 -25.30 -5.28 -39.06
CA HIS A 241 -26.75 -5.12 -39.15
C HIS A 241 -27.05 -4.12 -40.26
N GLY A 242 -27.88 -4.57 -41.21
CA GLY A 242 -28.22 -3.85 -42.43
C GLY A 242 -28.99 -2.56 -42.19
N ASP A 243 -28.92 -1.72 -43.22
CA ASP A 243 -29.56 -0.42 -43.34
C ASP A 243 -31.06 -0.48 -43.01
N GLU A 244 -31.46 0.17 -41.92
CA GLU A 244 -32.83 0.67 -41.76
C GLU A 244 -32.78 2.14 -41.34
N ASP A 245 -33.40 2.97 -42.18
CA ASP A 245 -33.53 4.42 -42.09
C ASP A 245 -34.09 4.87 -40.73
N TYR A 246 -33.31 5.67 -39.99
CA TYR A 246 -33.81 6.40 -38.82
C TYR A 246 -33.82 7.90 -39.09
N SER A 247 -34.96 8.38 -39.61
CA SER A 247 -35.35 9.79 -39.54
C SER A 247 -36.30 9.95 -38.35
N GLY A 248 -35.93 10.75 -37.35
CA GLY A 248 -36.71 10.90 -36.13
C GLY A 248 -36.33 12.14 -35.32
N GLN A 249 -37.28 13.04 -35.18
CA GLN A 249 -37.21 14.41 -34.64
C GLN A 249 -36.68 14.54 -33.20
N TYR A 250 -35.98 15.66 -32.96
CA TYR A 250 -35.71 16.20 -31.62
C TYR A 250 -37.02 16.64 -30.94
N GLY A 251 -37.39 15.96 -29.86
CA GLY A 251 -38.45 16.35 -28.92
C GLY A 251 -37.86 16.80 -27.58
N GLN A 252 -38.45 17.84 -27.01
CA GLN A 252 -37.99 18.60 -25.84
C GLN A 252 -38.18 17.85 -24.50
N SER A 253 -37.27 18.14 -23.56
CA SER A 253 -37.41 18.27 -22.10
C SER A 253 -38.32 17.34 -21.31
N GLU A 254 -37.77 16.72 -20.25
CA GLU A 254 -38.36 16.73 -18.91
C GLU A 254 -37.30 16.42 -17.82
N GLN A 255 -37.31 17.22 -16.75
CA GLN A 255 -36.49 17.09 -15.54
C GLN A 255 -37.08 16.02 -14.60
N PRO A 256 -36.27 15.30 -13.78
CA PRO A 256 -36.82 14.40 -12.76
C PRO A 256 -37.22 15.18 -11.49
N PRO A 257 -38.33 14.82 -10.82
CA PRO A 257 -38.78 15.51 -9.62
C PRO A 257 -38.11 14.98 -8.35
N HIS A 258 -37.98 15.89 -7.38
CA HIS A 258 -37.59 15.62 -6.01
C HIS A 258 -38.72 15.01 -5.17
N SER A 259 -38.31 14.17 -4.21
CA SER A 259 -38.76 14.07 -2.82
C SER A 259 -39.59 12.86 -2.34
N ALA A 260 -38.95 12.16 -1.39
CA ALA A 260 -39.42 11.65 -0.09
C ALA A 260 -40.23 10.35 0.01
N GLY A 261 -39.64 9.38 0.73
CA GLY A 261 -40.33 8.24 1.32
C GLY A 261 -39.37 7.31 2.07
N ASN A 262 -39.33 7.42 3.39
CA ASN A 262 -38.57 6.57 4.32
C ASN A 262 -38.96 5.08 4.20
N ALA A 263 -37.95 4.21 4.10
CA ALA A 263 -38.03 2.81 4.54
C ALA A 263 -36.60 2.32 4.85
N TYR A 264 -36.19 2.48 6.12
CA TYR A 264 -35.07 1.73 6.67
C TYR A 264 -35.61 0.42 7.19
N ASP A 265 -35.57 -0.63 6.38
CA ASP A 265 -35.76 -2.01 6.84
C ASP A 265 -34.49 -2.82 6.57
N GLU A 266 -33.96 -3.32 7.68
CA GLU A 266 -33.07 -4.47 7.89
C GLU A 266 -31.82 -4.61 7.00
N ALA A 267 -30.69 -4.18 7.57
CA ALA A 267 -29.35 -4.52 7.11
C ALA A 267 -29.11 -6.05 7.12
N PRO A 268 -28.58 -6.66 6.04
CA PRO A 268 -28.19 -8.06 6.08
C PRO A 268 -27.01 -8.23 7.03
N GLN A 269 -27.18 -9.09 8.03
CA GLN A 269 -26.11 -9.53 8.93
C GLN A 269 -24.96 -10.11 8.11
N ARG A 270 -23.84 -9.36 8.06
CA ARG A 270 -22.59 -9.77 7.42
C ARG A 270 -22.11 -11.09 8.02
N ARG A 271 -22.19 -12.17 7.23
CA ARG A 271 -21.39 -13.38 7.50
C ARG A 271 -19.94 -13.00 7.26
N ARG A 272 -19.13 -12.99 8.32
CA ARG A 272 -17.66 -12.86 8.23
C ARG A 272 -17.15 -13.99 7.34
N ALA A 273 -16.64 -13.66 6.15
CA ALA A 273 -15.90 -14.62 5.34
C ALA A 273 -14.61 -15.02 6.09
N ALA A 274 -14.28 -16.31 6.05
CA ALA A 274 -13.08 -16.86 6.67
C ALA A 274 -11.82 -16.19 6.09
N VAL A 275 -10.89 -15.80 6.97
CA VAL A 275 -9.62 -15.17 6.60
C VAL A 275 -8.82 -16.15 5.72
N SER A 276 -8.52 -15.77 4.48
CA SER A 276 -7.63 -16.51 3.58
C SER A 276 -6.21 -16.59 4.18
N VAL A 277 -5.66 -17.80 4.26
CA VAL A 277 -4.49 -18.16 5.10
C VAL A 277 -3.16 -17.89 4.40
N THR A 278 -3.16 -17.72 3.08
CA THR A 278 -1.96 -17.54 2.24
C THR A 278 -2.23 -16.55 1.10
N ASP A 279 -1.27 -15.65 0.81
CA ASP A 279 -1.38 -14.75 -0.36
C ASP A 279 -1.53 -15.60 -1.63
N ASN A 280 -2.53 -15.31 -2.45
CA ASN A 280 -2.80 -16.00 -3.71
C ASN A 280 -1.54 -16.00 -4.62
N LYS A 281 -0.68 -14.99 -4.48
CA LYS A 281 0.63 -14.98 -5.14
C LYS A 281 1.53 -16.13 -4.70
N THR A 282 1.64 -16.43 -3.41
CA THR A 282 2.48 -17.53 -2.88
C THR A 282 1.96 -18.89 -3.34
N GLN A 283 0.64 -19.08 -3.36
CA GLN A 283 0.01 -20.32 -3.86
C GLN A 283 0.31 -20.52 -5.36
N LYS A 284 0.19 -19.47 -6.18
CA LYS A 284 0.56 -19.53 -7.61
C LYS A 284 2.05 -19.82 -7.83
N TRP A 285 2.91 -19.28 -6.98
CA TRP A 285 4.34 -19.60 -7.00
C TRP A 285 4.62 -21.06 -6.64
N LEU A 286 3.96 -21.61 -5.61
CA LEU A 286 4.05 -23.02 -5.27
C LEU A 286 3.59 -23.91 -6.44
N LEU A 287 2.45 -23.60 -7.08
CA LEU A 287 2.00 -24.34 -8.27
C LEU A 287 3.00 -24.27 -9.42
N SER A 288 3.61 -23.11 -9.63
CA SER A 288 4.63 -22.93 -10.68
C SER A 288 5.88 -23.77 -10.39
N LEU A 289 6.32 -23.85 -9.13
CA LEU A 289 7.43 -24.71 -8.72
C LEU A 289 7.09 -26.20 -8.85
N MET A 290 5.89 -26.60 -8.42
CA MET A 290 5.41 -27.99 -8.59
C MET A 290 5.34 -28.39 -10.08
N MET A 291 5.08 -27.44 -10.98
CA MET A 291 5.02 -27.69 -12.42
C MET A 291 6.39 -27.99 -13.03
N VAL A 292 7.47 -27.41 -12.47
CA VAL A 292 8.83 -27.51 -13.04
C VAL A 292 9.72 -28.50 -12.29
N ASP A 293 9.38 -28.88 -11.06
CA ASP A 293 10.18 -29.78 -10.22
C ASP A 293 9.33 -30.88 -9.55
N GLU A 294 9.64 -32.14 -9.88
CA GLU A 294 8.95 -33.33 -9.36
C GLU A 294 9.12 -33.49 -7.83
N THR A 295 10.31 -33.18 -7.31
CA THR A 295 10.65 -33.23 -5.87
C THR A 295 9.83 -32.25 -5.05
N VAL A 296 9.65 -31.02 -5.55
CA VAL A 296 8.79 -30.02 -4.94
C VAL A 296 7.33 -30.48 -4.96
N SER A 297 6.86 -31.00 -6.10
CA SER A 297 5.51 -31.56 -6.23
C SER A 297 5.24 -32.65 -5.19
N HIS A 298 6.14 -33.63 -5.08
CA HIS A 298 6.02 -34.71 -4.10
C HIS A 298 6.01 -34.18 -2.66
N THR A 299 6.91 -33.24 -2.33
CA THR A 299 7.01 -32.65 -0.99
C THR A 299 5.73 -31.88 -0.61
N VAL A 300 5.13 -31.17 -1.56
CA VAL A 300 3.88 -30.44 -1.34
C VAL A 300 2.70 -31.40 -1.10
N ILE A 301 2.62 -32.49 -1.85
CA ILE A 301 1.59 -33.52 -1.66
C ILE A 301 1.76 -34.22 -0.30
N GLU A 302 2.98 -34.59 0.08
CA GLU A 302 3.28 -35.25 1.35
C GLU A 302 2.91 -34.38 2.56
N LYS A 303 3.14 -33.06 2.48
CA LYS A 303 2.73 -32.10 3.52
C LYS A 303 1.22 -31.87 3.61
N GLY A 304 0.48 -32.26 2.56
CA GLY A 304 -0.97 -32.11 2.47
C GLY A 304 -1.38 -30.78 1.87
N LEU A 305 -2.17 -30.84 0.79
CA LEU A 305 -2.57 -29.68 -0.01
C LEU A 305 -3.43 -28.67 0.77
N GLU A 306 -4.25 -29.16 1.71
CA GLU A 306 -5.09 -28.35 2.60
C GLU A 306 -4.26 -27.41 3.49
N THR A 307 -2.99 -27.72 3.73
CA THR A 307 -2.11 -26.90 4.57
C THR A 307 -1.41 -25.79 3.79
N LEU A 308 -1.22 -25.97 2.49
CA LEU A 308 -0.43 -25.09 1.63
C LEU A 308 -1.29 -24.26 0.65
N PHE A 309 -2.51 -24.71 0.38
CA PHE A 309 -3.44 -24.07 -0.55
C PHE A 309 -4.81 -23.87 0.10
N ASP A 310 -5.18 -22.62 0.34
CA ASP A 310 -6.52 -22.28 0.85
C ASP A 310 -7.52 -22.04 -0.28
N ASP A 311 -7.01 -21.66 -1.45
CA ASP A 311 -7.82 -21.41 -2.63
C ASP A 311 -8.23 -22.75 -3.27
N PRO A 312 -9.54 -23.03 -3.42
CA PRO A 312 -10.01 -24.31 -3.94
C PRO A 312 -9.49 -24.62 -5.35
N CYS A 313 -9.37 -23.61 -6.21
CA CYS A 313 -8.84 -23.77 -7.57
C CYS A 313 -7.35 -24.09 -7.56
N CYS A 314 -6.56 -23.40 -6.71
CA CYS A 314 -5.15 -23.71 -6.53
C CYS A 314 -4.96 -25.12 -5.99
N ARG A 315 -5.77 -25.53 -5.02
CA ARG A 315 -5.70 -26.87 -4.42
C ARG A 315 -6.02 -27.97 -5.44
N TYR A 316 -7.08 -27.77 -6.22
CA TYR A 316 -7.43 -28.67 -7.31
C TYR A 316 -6.28 -28.82 -8.32
N LEU A 317 -5.68 -27.71 -8.75
CA LEU A 317 -4.54 -27.76 -9.67
C LEU A 317 -3.29 -28.41 -9.04
N ALA A 318 -3.02 -28.19 -7.76
CA ALA A 318 -1.91 -28.84 -7.07
C ALA A 318 -2.04 -30.37 -7.07
N ASP A 319 -3.25 -30.87 -6.78
CA ASP A 319 -3.55 -32.30 -6.84
C ASP A 319 -3.36 -32.85 -8.25
N LEU A 320 -3.89 -32.13 -9.25
CA LEU A 320 -3.82 -32.52 -10.64
C LEU A 320 -2.37 -32.53 -11.17
N ILE A 321 -1.53 -31.55 -10.78
CA ILE A 321 -0.09 -31.53 -11.09
C ILE A 321 0.60 -32.76 -10.48
N GLY A 322 0.25 -33.12 -9.25
CA GLY A 322 0.75 -34.32 -8.58
C GLY A 322 0.45 -35.60 -9.36
N GLN A 323 -0.78 -35.73 -9.85
CA GLN A 323 -1.21 -36.85 -10.69
C GLN A 323 -0.49 -36.84 -12.04
N ALA A 324 -0.30 -35.66 -12.65
CA ALA A 324 0.36 -35.51 -13.94
C ALA A 324 1.80 -36.04 -13.93
N TRP A 325 2.56 -35.78 -12.86
CA TRP A 325 3.93 -36.30 -12.69
C TRP A 325 3.99 -37.84 -12.64
N GLN A 326 2.91 -38.52 -12.26
CA GLN A 326 2.84 -39.98 -12.29
C GLN A 326 2.59 -40.53 -13.70
N GLN A 327 2.03 -39.71 -14.60
CA GLN A 327 1.63 -40.11 -15.96
C GLN A 327 2.63 -39.67 -17.03
N THR A 328 3.32 -38.54 -16.81
CA THR A 328 4.21 -37.93 -17.80
C THR A 328 5.38 -37.20 -17.14
N LYS A 329 6.49 -37.06 -17.87
CA LYS A 329 7.62 -36.20 -17.49
C LYS A 329 7.41 -34.73 -17.87
N GLN A 330 6.31 -34.42 -18.55
CA GLN A 330 5.93 -33.06 -18.96
C GLN A 330 4.48 -32.78 -18.51
N PRO A 331 4.28 -32.45 -17.22
CA PRO A 331 2.94 -32.30 -16.65
C PRO A 331 2.11 -31.20 -17.33
N GLY A 332 2.75 -30.14 -17.83
CA GLY A 332 2.05 -29.01 -18.43
C GLY A 332 1.22 -29.33 -19.67
N GLU A 333 1.69 -30.22 -20.55
CA GLU A 333 0.93 -30.62 -21.75
C GLU A 333 -0.26 -31.51 -21.39
N TRP A 334 -0.05 -32.44 -20.45
CA TRP A 334 -1.09 -33.35 -19.98
C TRP A 334 -2.23 -32.61 -19.27
N LEU A 335 -1.90 -31.57 -18.50
CA LEU A 335 -2.88 -30.79 -17.73
C LEU A 335 -3.83 -29.97 -18.61
N LEU A 336 -3.38 -29.52 -19.79
CA LEU A 336 -4.22 -28.78 -20.73
C LEU A 336 -5.38 -29.64 -21.26
N ASP A 337 -5.18 -30.96 -21.37
CA ASP A 337 -6.20 -31.90 -21.85
C ASP A 337 -7.18 -32.32 -20.73
N GLN A 338 -6.81 -32.16 -19.45
CA GLN A 338 -7.62 -32.60 -18.30
C GLN A 338 -8.45 -31.49 -17.66
N CYS A 339 -8.09 -30.22 -17.87
CA CYS A 339 -8.83 -29.09 -17.29
C CYS A 339 -10.03 -28.72 -18.17
N GLU A 340 -11.25 -29.02 -17.74
CA GLU A 340 -12.48 -28.65 -18.49
C GLU A 340 -13.08 -27.31 -18.05
N GLN A 341 -12.85 -26.89 -16.81
CA GLN A 341 -13.46 -25.67 -16.25
C GLN A 341 -12.69 -24.40 -16.66
N PRO A 342 -13.37 -23.33 -17.12
CA PRO A 342 -12.71 -22.10 -17.60
C PRO A 342 -11.80 -21.43 -16.55
N GLU A 343 -12.19 -21.48 -15.28
CA GLU A 343 -11.41 -20.92 -14.17
C GLU A 343 -10.09 -21.64 -13.93
N HIS A 344 -10.09 -22.98 -14.02
CA HIS A 344 -8.88 -23.80 -13.90
C HIS A 344 -7.97 -23.65 -15.11
N GLN A 345 -8.53 -23.58 -16.32
CA GLN A 345 -7.76 -23.35 -17.55
C GLN A 345 -7.06 -21.98 -17.54
N ALA A 346 -7.76 -20.93 -17.09
CA ALA A 346 -7.18 -19.58 -17.00
C ALA A 346 -6.02 -19.53 -15.99
N LEU A 347 -6.20 -20.16 -14.84
CA LEU A 347 -5.16 -20.24 -13.81
C LEU A 347 -3.97 -21.11 -14.24
N LEU A 348 -4.23 -22.28 -14.84
CA LEU A 348 -3.21 -23.16 -15.41
C LEU A 348 -2.38 -22.43 -16.47
N THR A 349 -3.03 -21.69 -17.37
CA THR A 349 -2.33 -20.90 -18.41
C THR A 349 -1.40 -19.86 -17.79
N GLN A 350 -1.84 -19.16 -16.73
CA GLN A 350 -0.99 -18.21 -16.01
C GLN A 350 0.24 -18.91 -15.39
N ILE A 351 0.03 -20.07 -14.76
CA ILE A 351 1.10 -20.86 -14.14
C ILE A 351 2.10 -21.35 -15.19
N LEU A 352 1.64 -21.84 -16.35
CA LEU A 352 2.51 -22.31 -17.43
C LEU A 352 3.34 -21.19 -18.06
N ILE A 353 2.80 -19.96 -18.12
CA ILE A 353 3.56 -18.79 -18.57
C ILE A 353 4.61 -18.41 -17.53
N GLN A 354 4.23 -18.37 -16.24
CA GLN A 354 5.13 -18.01 -15.15
C GLN A 354 6.25 -19.03 -14.93
N GLY A 355 5.95 -20.34 -15.06
CA GLY A 355 6.93 -21.42 -14.89
C GLY A 355 8.08 -21.36 -15.91
N LYS A 356 7.85 -20.78 -17.10
CA LYS A 356 8.91 -20.57 -18.11
C LYS A 356 9.92 -19.48 -17.74
N GLU A 357 9.56 -18.59 -16.80
CA GLU A 357 10.40 -17.48 -16.36
C GLU A 357 11.17 -17.77 -15.06
N LEU A 358 11.00 -18.98 -14.48
CA LEU A 358 11.70 -19.37 -13.26
C LEU A 358 13.18 -19.66 -13.53
N PRO A 359 14.13 -19.05 -12.79
CA PRO A 359 15.54 -19.36 -12.93
C PRO A 359 15.85 -20.77 -12.39
N ASN A 360 16.46 -21.63 -13.22
CA ASN A 360 16.78 -23.03 -12.90
C ASN A 360 17.66 -23.23 -11.66
N GLU A 361 18.38 -22.21 -11.18
CA GLU A 361 19.44 -22.37 -10.17
C GLU A 361 19.03 -22.11 -8.70
N ASN A 362 17.75 -21.81 -8.39
CA ASN A 362 17.34 -21.43 -7.01
C ASN A 362 16.01 -22.06 -6.51
N ILE A 363 15.57 -23.19 -7.08
CA ILE A 363 14.25 -23.79 -6.78
C ILE A 363 14.08 -24.11 -5.28
N GLU A 364 15.10 -24.69 -4.64
CA GLU A 364 15.05 -25.07 -3.21
C GLU A 364 14.91 -23.85 -2.28
N GLU A 365 15.64 -22.75 -2.57
CA GLU A 365 15.59 -21.52 -1.78
C GLU A 365 14.21 -20.84 -1.92
N ILE A 366 13.70 -20.74 -3.16
CA ILE A 366 12.38 -20.16 -3.44
C ILE A 366 11.27 -21.01 -2.80
N PHE A 367 11.40 -22.34 -2.84
CA PHE A 367 10.46 -23.23 -2.18
C PHE A 367 10.49 -23.07 -0.66
N GLY A 368 11.67 -22.96 -0.05
CA GLY A 368 11.84 -22.67 1.38
C GLY A 368 11.20 -21.35 1.78
N ASP A 369 11.36 -20.29 0.98
CA ASP A 369 10.72 -19.00 1.20
C ASP A 369 9.20 -19.07 1.09
N CYS A 370 8.67 -19.85 0.14
CA CYS A 370 7.23 -20.09 0.01
C CYS A 370 6.67 -20.81 1.23
N GLN A 371 7.36 -21.86 1.72
CA GLN A 371 6.97 -22.57 2.94
C GLN A 371 6.97 -21.65 4.16
N LEU A 372 8.00 -20.81 4.30
CA LEU A 372 8.09 -19.84 5.39
C LEU A 372 6.96 -18.81 5.33
N ALA A 373 6.59 -18.36 4.12
CA ALA A 373 5.48 -17.43 3.91
C ALA A 373 4.14 -18.05 4.30
N VAL A 374 3.88 -19.31 3.94
CA VAL A 374 2.67 -20.06 4.32
C VAL A 374 2.57 -20.22 5.83
N ALA A 375 3.64 -20.70 6.47
CA ALA A 375 3.66 -20.90 7.92
C ALA A 375 3.43 -19.58 8.69
N LYS A 376 4.00 -18.47 8.21
CA LYS A 376 3.73 -17.14 8.77
C LYS A 376 2.29 -16.67 8.54
N GLY A 377 1.68 -17.05 7.42
CA GLY A 377 0.26 -16.80 7.13
C GLY A 377 -0.65 -17.47 8.16
N GLN A 378 -0.45 -18.78 8.39
CA GLN A 378 -1.18 -19.56 9.39
C GLN A 378 -1.04 -18.99 10.81
N LEU A 379 0.17 -18.60 11.21
CA LEU A 379 0.42 -17.96 12.50
C LEU A 379 -0.32 -16.62 12.64
N LYS A 380 -0.38 -15.81 11.58
CA LYS A 380 -1.13 -14.54 11.59
C LYS A 380 -2.63 -14.77 11.70
N GLN A 381 -3.17 -15.79 11.04
CA GLN A 381 -4.58 -16.15 11.16
C GLN A 381 -4.89 -16.60 12.58
N ARG A 382 -4.11 -17.53 13.14
CA ARG A 382 -4.31 -18.01 14.50
C ARG A 382 -4.25 -16.88 15.52
N ARG A 383 -3.36 -15.90 15.30
CA ARG A 383 -3.32 -14.67 16.09
C ARG A 383 -4.62 -13.87 16.00
N ALA A 384 -5.21 -13.73 14.81
CA ALA A 384 -6.48 -13.03 14.63
C ALA A 384 -7.65 -13.77 15.30
N GLU A 385 -7.67 -15.11 15.22
CA GLU A 385 -8.64 -15.95 15.93
C GLU A 385 -8.53 -15.78 17.45
N LEU A 386 -7.32 -15.80 18.00
CA LEU A 386 -7.10 -15.59 19.44
C LEU A 386 -7.56 -14.20 19.90
N HIS A 387 -7.36 -13.15 19.08
CA HIS A 387 -7.91 -11.83 19.39
C HIS A 387 -9.45 -11.80 19.34
N ALA A 388 -10.10 -12.63 18.52
CA ALA A 388 -11.55 -12.79 18.55
C ALA A 388 -12.01 -13.54 19.81
N LEU A 389 -11.34 -14.65 20.14
CA LEU A 389 -11.63 -15.47 21.33
C LEU A 389 -11.39 -14.70 22.65
N MET A 390 -10.37 -13.83 22.69
CA MET A 390 -10.14 -12.93 23.83
C MET A 390 -11.29 -11.96 24.03
N ARG A 391 -11.78 -11.31 22.96
CA ARG A 391 -12.92 -10.40 23.05
C ARG A 391 -14.18 -11.11 23.51
N GLU A 392 -14.41 -12.34 23.07
CA GLU A 392 -15.51 -13.17 23.55
C GLU A 392 -15.36 -13.50 25.05
N ALA A 393 -14.15 -13.88 25.48
CA ALA A 393 -13.86 -14.19 26.88
C ALA A 393 -13.93 -12.96 27.81
N GLU A 394 -13.61 -11.77 27.30
CA GLU A 394 -13.82 -10.48 27.98
C GLU A 394 -15.31 -10.19 28.19
N LEU A 395 -16.12 -10.39 27.15
CA LEU A 395 -17.57 -10.20 27.22
C LEU A 395 -18.26 -11.21 28.16
N SER A 396 -17.73 -12.44 28.26
CA SER A 396 -18.28 -13.48 29.12
C SER A 396 -17.67 -13.51 30.53
N GLY A 397 -16.68 -12.67 30.84
CA GLY A 397 -15.97 -12.66 32.13
C GLY A 397 -15.15 -13.92 32.42
N ASP A 398 -14.75 -14.67 31.38
CA ASP A 398 -14.03 -15.94 31.50
C ASP A 398 -12.52 -15.71 31.58
N SER A 399 -12.02 -15.53 32.80
CA SER A 399 -10.61 -15.24 33.09
C SER A 399 -9.65 -16.37 32.71
N ASP A 400 -10.11 -17.62 32.73
CA ASP A 400 -9.27 -18.77 32.39
C ASP A 400 -9.04 -18.81 30.88
N ARG A 401 -10.10 -18.60 30.10
CA ARG A 401 -10.02 -18.53 28.63
C ARG A 401 -9.19 -17.32 28.15
N GLN A 402 -9.26 -16.19 28.85
CA GLN A 402 -8.37 -15.04 28.59
C GLN A 402 -6.90 -15.39 28.79
N THR A 403 -6.57 -16.08 29.89
CA THR A 403 -5.20 -16.46 30.23
C THR A 403 -4.62 -17.42 29.20
N VAL A 404 -5.41 -18.42 28.76
CA VAL A 404 -5.02 -19.36 27.71
C VAL A 404 -4.75 -18.63 26.39
N CYS A 405 -5.63 -17.73 25.98
CA CYS A 405 -5.44 -16.98 24.74
C CYS A 405 -4.20 -16.08 24.77
N LEU A 406 -3.92 -15.44 25.92
CA LEU A 406 -2.76 -14.58 26.11
C LEU A 406 -1.43 -15.37 26.02
N GLN A 407 -1.39 -16.58 26.60
CA GLN A 407 -0.23 -17.46 26.53
C GLN A 407 0.05 -17.88 25.08
N GLU A 408 -0.99 -18.31 24.36
CA GLU A 408 -0.85 -18.73 22.96
C GLU A 408 -0.45 -17.56 22.04
N LEU A 409 -1.02 -16.36 22.25
CA LEU A 409 -0.61 -15.14 21.54
C LEU A 409 0.86 -14.80 21.75
N THR A 410 1.37 -14.98 22.97
CA THR A 410 2.77 -14.73 23.30
C THR A 410 3.69 -15.69 22.55
N GLN A 411 3.29 -16.96 22.45
CA GLN A 411 4.02 -17.98 21.69
C GLN A 411 4.03 -17.68 20.18
N ILE A 412 2.87 -17.35 19.60
CA ILE A 412 2.75 -17.01 18.18
C ILE A 412 3.55 -15.75 17.83
N ASN A 413 3.51 -14.72 18.68
CA ASN A 413 4.29 -13.50 18.47
C ASN A 413 5.81 -13.77 18.54
N ARG A 414 6.24 -14.79 19.30
CA ARG A 414 7.63 -15.25 19.31
C ARG A 414 8.01 -15.94 18.01
N GLN A 415 7.17 -16.84 17.51
CA GLN A 415 7.36 -17.56 16.24
C GLN A 415 7.36 -16.61 15.02
N LEU A 416 6.48 -15.61 15.02
CA LEU A 416 6.47 -14.59 13.95
C LEU A 416 7.73 -13.70 13.93
N LYS A 417 8.43 -13.57 15.07
CA LYS A 417 9.69 -12.81 15.19
C LYS A 417 10.92 -13.65 14.84
N SER A 418 10.87 -14.98 14.94
CA SER A 418 11.98 -15.84 14.52
C SER A 418 12.03 -15.98 13.00
N ARG A 419 13.24 -16.00 12.43
CA ARG A 419 13.46 -16.40 11.02
C ARG A 419 13.30 -17.91 10.81
N ILE A 420 13.22 -18.67 11.89
CA ILE A 420 13.00 -20.11 11.91
C ILE A 420 11.53 -20.27 12.33
N VAL A 421 10.66 -20.55 11.36
CA VAL A 421 9.32 -21.07 11.62
C VAL A 421 9.33 -22.53 11.21
#